data_AF-A0A836I4Q5-F1
#
_entry.id   AF-A0A836I4Q5-F1
#
_cell.length_a   1.000
_cell.length_b   1.000
_cell.length_c   1.000
_cell.angle_alpha   90.00
_cell.angle_beta   90.00
_cell.angle_gamma   90.00
#
_symmetry.space_group_name_H-M   'P 1'
#
loop_
_entity.id
_entity.type
_entity.pdbx_description
1 polymer ?
#
loop_
_entity_poly.entity_id
_entity_poly.type
_entity_poly.pdbx_seq_one_letter_code
_entity_poly.pdbx_strand_id
1 'polypeptide(L)'
;MTQPSPPVSEKAITRLPQYFPTSCKQCAMQTDSFFRCFEKHAVMMHEHDVATAKASLQHCQPELREYMTCMEKYLARKDKPWWKLLKAYNVSPNLLRRPKVKPGLLNGIYTDEKVDLRDRERLELVESIRHPKERDFYQDHTYHNQWIARDLEAHQKTQIAGRYPYFSPNYEINPWIWYPGDTVEVVSGEGAGQRGAIIAVVKYKNEILVQNVNVRDVVIPASETRPEQVVQREHPISVLRVRHVDPSTNQLCHLDIVKVRNKETGELEERRISLESGALLPIPAPEETVEAGDPLKDTAIQDADEDTYDQQKEMPLLVARRLQAMENYFVDSLRKSYEYHKALQERNAEDMQAFQKDVLVRATEKLAVAAAVAGRGGVLGADSQAATAVQESAQAGDAEKDVVDSTLTPEMVVSEVLKSEQQFHSRAAAPQLPAWWEKMINSYVSVLEEEEATLEAEAAAQARAAEADRRAEHLMAGATAEAGRSMADEATIESKVSEFDDDEEDGDLDENIVANDQSQPSQA
;
A
#
# COMPACT_ATOMS: atom_id res chain seq x y z
N MET A 1 18.26 -5.21 87.47
CA MET A 1 17.17 -5.94 86.81
C MET A 1 16.06 -4.95 86.53
N THR A 2 16.10 -4.33 85.35
CA THR A 2 15.13 -3.31 84.93
C THR A 2 13.92 -4.05 84.36
N GLN A 3 12.76 -3.91 85.01
CA GLN A 3 11.51 -4.52 84.54
C GLN A 3 11.10 -3.91 83.19
N PRO A 4 10.67 -4.72 82.21
CA PRO A 4 10.14 -4.20 80.95
C PRO A 4 8.82 -3.47 81.21
N SER A 5 8.71 -2.25 80.71
CA SER A 5 7.48 -1.46 80.74
C SER A 5 6.35 -2.19 80.01
N PRO A 6 5.09 -2.09 80.49
CA PRO A 6 3.96 -2.75 79.85
C PRO A 6 3.81 -2.27 78.39
N PRO A 7 3.41 -3.16 77.46
CA PRO A 7 3.21 -2.78 76.07
C PRO A 7 2.15 -1.68 76.01
N VAL A 8 2.50 -0.56 75.39
CA VAL A 8 1.58 0.54 75.12
C VAL A 8 0.37 -0.05 74.41
N SER A 9 -0.83 0.11 74.98
CA SER A 9 -2.09 -0.30 74.37
C SER A 9 -2.24 0.38 73.00
N GLU A 10 -1.83 -0.29 71.94
CA GLU A 10 -1.85 0.26 70.59
C GLU A 10 -3.31 0.42 70.14
N LYS A 11 -3.70 1.66 69.81
CA LYS A 11 -5.06 1.97 69.35
C LYS A 11 -5.39 1.12 68.11
N ALA A 12 -6.55 0.47 68.14
CA ALA A 12 -7.06 -0.26 66.99
C ALA A 12 -7.30 0.70 65.82
N ILE A 13 -6.88 0.29 64.61
CA ILE A 13 -7.05 1.09 63.41
C ILE A 13 -8.51 0.97 62.97
N THR A 14 -9.29 2.03 63.14
CA THR A 14 -10.73 2.08 62.83
C THR A 14 -11.03 2.57 61.42
N ARG A 15 -10.03 3.11 60.70
CA ARG A 15 -10.17 3.63 59.33
C ARG A 15 -9.04 3.13 58.46
N LEU A 16 -9.39 2.60 57.29
CA LEU A 16 -8.41 2.19 56.27
C LEU A 16 -7.66 3.42 55.72
N PRO A 17 -6.37 3.28 55.39
CA PRO A 17 -5.58 4.37 54.82
C PRO A 17 -6.05 4.72 53.41
N GLN A 18 -5.80 5.97 52.98
CA GLN A 18 -6.28 6.48 51.69
C GLN A 18 -5.71 5.73 50.47
N TYR A 19 -4.55 5.10 50.61
CA TYR A 19 -3.93 4.31 49.54
C TYR A 19 -4.48 2.88 49.45
N PHE A 20 -5.39 2.45 50.32
CA PHE A 20 -6.02 1.13 50.22
C PHE A 20 -7.08 1.14 49.10
N PRO A 21 -7.17 0.10 48.22
CA PRO A 21 -6.46 -1.19 48.21
C PRO A 21 -5.30 -1.26 47.19
N THR A 22 -4.37 -0.30 47.20
CA THR A 22 -3.23 -0.35 46.26
C THR A 22 -2.15 -1.33 46.73
N SER A 23 -1.62 -2.14 45.82
CA SER A 23 -0.48 -3.02 46.09
C SER A 23 0.76 -2.50 45.37
N CYS A 24 1.93 -2.64 46.00
CA CYS A 24 3.22 -2.38 45.35
C CYS A 24 4.05 -3.66 45.35
N LYS A 25 4.88 -3.87 44.33
CA LYS A 25 5.69 -5.10 44.19
C LYS A 25 6.58 -5.38 45.41
N GLN A 26 7.04 -4.33 46.10
CA GLN A 26 7.91 -4.44 47.29
C GLN A 26 7.15 -4.84 48.57
N CYS A 27 5.84 -4.59 48.61
CA CYS A 27 4.97 -4.93 49.73
C CYS A 27 3.94 -6.01 49.38
N ALA A 28 4.16 -6.75 48.28
CA ALA A 28 3.22 -7.76 47.77
C ALA A 28 2.94 -8.83 48.84
N MET A 29 4.00 -9.31 49.52
CA MET A 29 3.85 -10.31 50.59
C MET A 29 2.97 -9.84 51.76
N GLN A 30 3.18 -8.63 52.25
CA GLN A 30 2.39 -8.06 53.35
C GLN A 30 0.95 -7.79 52.92
N THR A 31 0.78 -7.35 51.67
CA THR A 31 -0.54 -7.11 51.06
C THR A 31 -1.31 -8.42 50.96
N ASP A 32 -0.71 -9.47 50.41
CA ASP A 32 -1.31 -10.79 50.26
C ASP A 32 -1.59 -11.45 51.61
N SER A 33 -0.71 -11.26 52.60
CA SER A 33 -0.92 -11.74 53.98
C SER A 33 -2.16 -11.10 54.59
N PHE A 34 -2.31 -9.78 54.46
CA PHE A 34 -3.50 -9.07 54.93
C PHE A 34 -4.77 -9.54 54.20
N PHE A 35 -4.76 -9.63 52.87
CA PHE A 35 -5.94 -10.06 52.12
C PHE A 35 -6.32 -11.51 52.41
N ARG A 36 -5.35 -12.43 52.58
CA ARG A 36 -5.64 -13.81 53.01
C ARG A 36 -6.25 -13.88 54.40
N CYS A 37 -5.73 -13.10 55.36
CA CYS A 37 -6.34 -13.00 56.68
C CYS A 37 -7.78 -12.46 56.57
N PHE A 38 -7.95 -11.38 55.81
CA PHE A 38 -9.24 -10.74 55.64
C PHE A 38 -10.26 -11.68 55.00
N GLU A 39 -9.91 -12.35 53.90
CA GLU A 39 -10.77 -13.35 53.22
C GLU A 39 -11.17 -14.51 54.13
N LYS A 40 -10.24 -14.99 54.99
CA LYS A 40 -10.53 -16.07 55.93
C LYS A 40 -11.55 -15.67 57.00
N HIS A 41 -11.53 -14.40 57.44
CA HIS A 41 -12.36 -13.92 58.54
C HIS A 41 -13.56 -13.09 58.10
N ALA A 42 -13.63 -12.64 56.85
CA ALA A 42 -14.71 -11.81 56.28
C ALA A 42 -15.72 -12.64 55.49
N VAL A 43 -16.17 -13.76 56.06
CA VAL A 43 -17.27 -14.57 55.51
C VAL A 43 -18.57 -13.80 55.73
N MET A 44 -18.94 -12.93 54.78
CA MET A 44 -20.15 -12.13 54.88
C MET A 44 -21.39 -13.03 54.77
N MET A 45 -22.27 -12.97 55.77
CA MET A 45 -23.55 -13.70 55.75
C MET A 45 -24.57 -13.03 54.82
N HIS A 46 -24.46 -11.71 54.65
CA HIS A 46 -25.33 -10.88 53.81
C HIS A 46 -24.52 -9.79 53.10
N GLU A 47 -25.00 -9.28 51.96
CA GLU A 47 -24.33 -8.25 51.14
C GLU A 47 -24.08 -6.91 51.88
N HIS A 48 -24.73 -6.68 53.02
CA HIS A 48 -24.64 -5.44 53.81
C HIS A 48 -24.08 -5.66 55.22
N ASP A 49 -23.39 -6.77 55.46
CA ASP A 49 -22.85 -7.10 56.78
C ASP A 49 -21.55 -6.32 57.10
N VAL A 50 -21.74 -5.07 57.56
CA VAL A 50 -20.65 -4.19 57.99
C VAL A 50 -20.04 -4.65 59.32
N ALA A 51 -20.77 -5.41 60.13
CA ALA A 51 -20.30 -5.86 61.45
C ALA A 51 -19.23 -6.93 61.30
N THR A 52 -19.45 -7.91 60.43
CA THR A 52 -18.46 -8.95 60.12
C THR A 52 -17.21 -8.32 59.52
N ALA A 53 -17.33 -7.44 58.52
CA ALA A 53 -16.17 -6.76 57.94
C ALA A 53 -15.34 -5.97 58.99
N LYS A 54 -16.00 -5.29 59.94
CA LYS A 54 -15.31 -4.60 61.04
C LYS A 54 -14.62 -5.59 61.99
N ALA A 55 -15.25 -6.71 62.32
CA ALA A 55 -14.67 -7.74 63.17
C ALA A 55 -13.45 -8.41 62.49
N SER A 56 -13.52 -8.68 61.19
CA SER A 56 -12.39 -9.22 60.41
C SER A 56 -11.23 -8.22 60.34
N LEU A 57 -11.51 -6.92 60.18
CA LEU A 57 -10.49 -5.88 60.28
C LEU A 57 -9.85 -5.79 61.67
N GLN A 58 -10.60 -6.06 62.74
CA GLN A 58 -10.05 -6.13 64.09
C GLN A 58 -9.18 -7.37 64.30
N HIS A 59 -9.53 -8.49 63.67
CA HIS A 59 -8.72 -9.72 63.74
C HIS A 59 -7.41 -9.59 62.96
N CYS A 60 -7.45 -8.98 61.76
CA CYS A 60 -6.30 -8.83 60.87
C CYS A 60 -5.54 -7.49 61.07
N GLN A 61 -5.58 -6.93 62.28
CA GLN A 61 -4.81 -5.73 62.63
C GLN A 61 -3.28 -5.88 62.46
N PRO A 62 -2.63 -7.01 62.83
CA PRO A 62 -1.18 -7.09 62.71
C PRO A 62 -0.73 -7.07 61.24
N GLU A 63 -1.40 -7.82 60.36
CA GLU A 63 -1.09 -7.85 58.94
C GLU A 63 -1.38 -6.49 58.28
N LEU A 64 -2.45 -5.81 58.70
CA LEU A 64 -2.77 -4.46 58.22
C LEU A 64 -1.66 -3.46 58.58
N ARG A 65 -1.08 -3.56 59.78
CA ARG A 65 0.02 -2.68 60.20
C ARG A 65 1.31 -2.98 59.45
N GLU A 66 1.61 -4.25 59.19
CA GLU A 66 2.75 -4.62 58.35
C GLU A 66 2.60 -4.08 56.92
N TYR A 67 1.40 -4.19 56.35
CA TYR A 67 1.08 -3.56 55.07
C TYR A 67 1.24 -2.04 55.12
N MET A 68 0.67 -1.37 56.12
CA MET A 68 0.75 0.09 56.27
C MET A 68 2.18 0.57 56.43
N THR A 69 2.96 -0.05 57.30
CA THR A 69 4.37 0.31 57.53
C THR A 69 5.23 0.06 56.30
N CYS A 70 4.97 -1.02 55.56
CA CYS A 70 5.66 -1.28 54.30
C CYS A 70 5.32 -0.21 53.25
N MET A 71 4.04 0.15 53.10
CA MET A 71 3.58 1.19 52.18
C MET A 71 4.10 2.58 52.57
N GLU A 72 4.12 2.92 53.85
CA GLU A 72 4.69 4.18 54.35
C GLU A 72 6.20 4.25 54.11
N LYS A 73 6.94 3.16 54.34
CA LYS A 73 8.37 3.07 53.98
C LYS A 73 8.59 3.19 52.48
N TYR A 74 7.72 2.59 51.67
CA TYR A 74 7.76 2.69 50.22
C TYR A 74 7.52 4.12 49.74
N LEU A 75 6.53 4.80 50.32
CA LEU A 75 6.20 6.19 50.04
C LEU A 75 7.29 7.14 50.55
N ALA A 76 7.93 6.86 51.68
CA ALA A 76 9.00 7.68 52.22
C ALA A 76 10.31 7.55 51.42
N ARG A 77 10.62 6.37 50.86
CA ARG A 77 11.84 6.14 50.05
C ARG A 77 11.78 6.75 48.67
N LYS A 78 10.58 6.83 48.12
CA LYS A 78 10.37 7.62 46.92
C LYS A 78 10.16 9.04 47.41
N ASP A 79 11.16 9.91 47.24
CA ASP A 79 10.95 11.37 47.17
C ASP A 79 9.99 11.78 46.03
N LYS A 80 9.21 10.84 45.50
CA LYS A 80 8.10 11.08 44.61
C LYS A 80 6.98 11.62 45.46
N PRO A 81 6.53 12.83 45.17
CA PRO A 81 5.47 13.40 45.94
C PRO A 81 4.20 12.53 45.85
N TRP A 82 3.59 12.30 47.02
CA TRP A 82 2.43 11.43 47.27
C TRP A 82 1.21 11.70 46.38
N TRP A 83 1.15 12.83 45.68
CA TRP A 83 0.00 13.28 44.87
C TRP A 83 -0.13 12.64 43.48
N LYS A 84 0.69 11.64 43.11
CA LYS A 84 0.54 10.90 41.83
C LYS A 84 0.16 9.44 42.03
N LEU A 85 -0.78 9.15 42.93
CA LEU A 85 -1.52 7.89 42.85
C LEU A 85 -2.30 7.90 41.53
N LEU A 86 -1.85 7.11 40.56
CA LEU A 86 -2.54 6.94 39.29
C LEU A 86 -3.94 6.37 39.56
N LYS A 87 -4.93 6.89 38.86
CA LYS A 87 -6.29 6.34 38.90
C LYS A 87 -6.31 5.07 38.06
N ALA A 88 -6.54 3.92 38.69
CA ALA A 88 -6.79 2.69 37.95
C ALA A 88 -8.04 2.89 37.08
N TYR A 89 -7.90 2.66 35.76
CA TYR A 89 -8.99 2.83 34.78
C TYR A 89 -9.65 4.24 34.79
N ASN A 90 -8.90 5.28 35.18
CA ASN A 90 -9.43 6.64 35.36
C ASN A 90 -10.56 6.76 36.42
N VAL A 91 -10.72 5.76 37.29
CA VAL A 91 -11.72 5.75 38.36
C VAL A 91 -11.10 6.28 39.66
N SER A 92 -11.76 7.27 40.29
CA SER A 92 -11.42 7.66 41.66
C SER A 92 -12.23 6.85 42.67
N PRO A 93 -11.61 6.10 43.61
CA PRO A 93 -12.30 5.14 44.49
C PRO A 93 -13.47 5.72 45.30
N ASN A 94 -13.38 7.00 45.68
CA ASN A 94 -14.39 7.66 46.53
C ASN A 94 -15.31 8.63 45.76
N LEU A 95 -15.41 8.54 44.43
CA LEU A 95 -16.22 9.49 43.64
C LEU A 95 -17.68 9.54 44.10
N LEU A 96 -18.27 8.36 44.32
CA LEU A 96 -19.67 8.20 44.71
C LEU A 96 -19.92 8.48 46.20
N ARG A 97 -18.86 8.50 47.02
CA ARG A 97 -18.95 8.71 48.47
C ARG A 97 -18.74 10.17 48.87
N ARG A 98 -17.98 10.93 48.08
CA ARG A 98 -17.61 12.32 48.40
C ARG A 98 -18.62 13.32 47.82
N PRO A 99 -18.90 14.44 48.52
CA PRO A 99 -19.69 15.51 47.95
C PRO A 99 -18.94 16.16 46.77
N LYS A 100 -19.69 16.62 45.76
CA LYS A 100 -19.15 17.29 44.58
C LYS A 100 -18.86 18.77 44.90
N VAL A 101 -17.77 19.02 45.62
CA VAL A 101 -17.26 20.38 45.94
C VAL A 101 -16.02 20.66 45.10
N LYS A 102 -15.80 21.93 44.71
CA LYS A 102 -14.58 22.35 43.98
C LYS A 102 -13.33 21.92 44.77
N PRO A 103 -12.36 21.24 44.15
CA PRO A 103 -11.14 20.84 44.84
C PRO A 103 -10.42 22.08 45.39
N GLY A 104 -9.88 21.98 46.61
CA GLY A 104 -9.21 23.09 47.29
C GLY A 104 -10.04 23.74 48.40
N LEU A 105 -11.35 23.94 48.20
CA LEU A 105 -12.21 24.62 49.18
C LEU A 105 -12.21 23.93 50.55
N LEU A 106 -12.45 22.62 50.58
CA LEU A 106 -12.42 21.83 51.82
C LEU A 106 -11.01 21.66 52.40
N ASN A 107 -9.97 21.92 51.61
CA ASN A 107 -8.58 21.85 52.03
C ASN A 107 -8.04 23.23 52.47
N GLY A 108 -8.87 24.28 52.45
CA GLY A 108 -8.46 25.65 52.78
C GLY A 108 -7.66 26.37 51.69
N ILE A 109 -7.60 25.82 50.46
CA ILE A 109 -6.94 26.47 49.33
C ILE A 109 -7.99 27.31 48.59
N TYR A 110 -7.88 28.62 48.75
CA TYR A 110 -8.72 29.62 48.11
C TYR A 110 -7.86 30.79 47.65
N THR A 111 -8.19 31.33 46.48
CA THR A 111 -7.49 32.45 45.85
C THR A 111 -8.53 33.37 45.23
N ASP A 112 -8.54 34.64 45.60
CA ASP A 112 -9.44 35.64 45.00
C ASP A 112 -9.10 35.88 43.53
N GLU A 113 -7.80 36.00 43.24
CA GLU A 113 -7.27 36.15 41.88
C GLU A 113 -6.21 35.08 41.64
N LYS A 114 -6.29 34.42 40.48
CA LYS A 114 -5.28 33.47 40.03
C LYS A 114 -4.54 34.06 38.83
N VAL A 115 -3.29 34.47 39.05
CA VAL A 115 -2.41 34.95 37.99
C VAL A 115 -1.56 33.78 37.48
N ASP A 116 -1.76 33.35 36.23
CA ASP A 116 -0.92 32.34 35.58
C ASP A 116 0.11 33.04 34.69
N LEU A 117 1.40 32.88 35.03
CA LEU A 117 2.50 33.49 34.29
C LEU A 117 2.69 32.85 32.90
N ARG A 118 2.02 31.73 32.60
CA ARG A 118 2.12 31.07 31.28
C ARG A 118 1.21 31.68 30.22
N ASP A 119 0.30 32.57 30.62
CA ASP A 119 -0.65 33.20 29.71
C ASP A 119 0.03 34.26 28.85
N ARG A 120 -0.47 34.42 27.60
CA ARG A 120 0.10 35.35 26.62
C ARG A 120 0.12 36.80 27.11
N GLU A 121 -0.93 37.23 27.81
CA GLU A 121 -1.07 38.60 28.34
C GLU A 121 0.01 38.96 29.38
N ARG A 122 0.65 37.95 29.97
CA ARG A 122 1.66 38.13 31.02
C ARG A 122 3.07 37.81 30.54
N LEU A 123 3.27 37.57 29.25
CA LEU A 123 4.57 37.24 28.68
C LEU A 123 5.62 38.33 29.01
N GLU A 124 5.28 39.61 28.83
CA GLU A 124 6.17 40.73 29.14
C GLU A 124 6.56 40.78 30.63
N LEU A 125 5.60 40.49 31.52
CA LEU A 125 5.85 40.43 32.96
C LEU A 125 6.83 39.29 33.27
N VAL A 126 6.65 38.12 32.65
CA VAL A 126 7.58 36.99 32.81
C VAL A 126 8.98 37.32 32.32
N GLU A 127 9.09 37.91 31.13
CA GLU A 127 10.37 38.32 30.55
C GLU A 127 11.07 39.37 31.41
N SER A 128 10.32 40.29 32.02
CA SER A 128 10.88 41.27 32.97
C SER A 128 11.41 40.65 34.27
N ILE A 129 10.84 39.51 34.70
CA ILE A 129 11.26 38.78 35.89
C ILE A 129 12.50 37.92 35.61
N ARG A 130 12.68 37.45 34.36
CA ARG A 130 13.83 36.62 33.97
C ARG A 130 15.14 37.39 34.09
N HIS A 131 16.18 36.72 34.56
CA HIS A 131 17.49 37.35 34.69
C HIS A 131 18.10 37.57 33.29
N PRO A 132 18.60 38.78 32.94
CA PRO A 132 19.18 39.06 31.61
C PRO A 132 20.40 38.21 31.19
N LYS A 133 20.90 37.33 32.07
CA LYS A 133 22.02 36.42 31.79
C LYS A 133 21.53 35.08 31.23
N GLU A 134 20.28 34.72 31.49
CA GLU A 134 19.62 33.56 30.92
C GLU A 134 19.19 33.94 29.50
N ARG A 135 19.93 33.43 28.51
CA ARG A 135 19.66 33.69 27.09
C ARG A 135 18.88 32.53 26.51
N ASP A 136 17.76 32.83 25.87
CA ASP A 136 16.97 31.87 25.12
C ASP A 136 17.45 31.81 23.67
N PHE A 137 17.90 30.64 23.21
CA PHE A 137 18.23 30.37 21.82
C PHE A 137 16.98 29.96 21.03
N TYR A 138 17.02 30.01 19.69
CA TYR A 138 15.92 29.59 18.79
C TYR A 138 14.65 30.46 18.86
N GLN A 139 14.81 31.80 18.92
CA GLN A 139 13.68 32.73 18.95
C GLN A 139 12.96 32.80 17.59
N ASP A 140 13.72 32.94 16.51
CA ASP A 140 13.18 33.14 15.15
C ASP A 140 13.25 31.90 14.25
N HIS A 141 14.00 30.87 14.66
CA HIS A 141 14.19 29.63 13.90
C HIS A 141 14.29 28.43 14.83
N THR A 142 13.92 27.24 14.36
CA THR A 142 14.07 26.00 15.12
C THR A 142 15.14 25.10 14.54
N TYR A 143 15.80 24.32 15.40
CA TYR A 143 16.77 23.33 14.97
C TYR A 143 16.17 22.26 14.04
N HIS A 144 14.96 21.78 14.34
CA HIS A 144 14.24 20.81 13.51
C HIS A 144 13.32 21.51 12.50
N ASN A 145 13.16 20.91 11.32
CA ASN A 145 12.18 21.34 10.33
C ASN A 145 10.75 21.17 10.88
N GLN A 146 9.97 22.25 10.87
CA GLN A 146 8.59 22.29 11.35
C GLN A 146 7.58 21.83 10.29
N TRP A 147 7.98 21.77 9.02
CA TRP A 147 7.11 21.45 7.89
C TRP A 147 6.97 19.94 7.62
N ILE A 148 7.48 19.11 8.53
CA ILE A 148 7.28 17.66 8.48
C ILE A 148 5.97 17.36 9.20
N ALA A 149 5.02 16.72 8.50
CA ALA A 149 3.77 16.28 9.12
C ALA A 149 4.04 15.32 10.28
N ARG A 150 3.71 15.75 11.50
CA ARG A 150 3.88 14.98 12.73
C ARG A 150 2.55 14.84 13.45
N ASP A 151 2.46 13.77 14.22
CA ASP A 151 1.34 13.52 15.09
C ASP A 151 1.29 14.48 16.29
N LEU A 152 0.06 14.77 16.74
CA LEU A 152 -0.21 15.50 17.97
C LEU A 152 -0.01 14.61 19.21
N GLU A 153 0.10 15.24 20.38
CA GLU A 153 0.16 14.51 21.64
C GLU A 153 -1.14 13.74 21.93
N ALA A 154 -1.05 12.62 22.65
CA ALA A 154 -2.20 11.75 22.92
C ALA A 154 -3.37 12.48 23.63
N HIS A 155 -3.07 13.43 24.52
CA HIS A 155 -4.08 14.20 25.22
C HIS A 155 -4.80 15.19 24.27
N GLN A 156 -4.09 15.76 23.30
CA GLN A 156 -4.65 16.63 22.26
C GLN A 156 -5.53 15.82 21.31
N LYS A 157 -5.06 14.66 20.85
CA LYS A 157 -5.88 13.72 20.05
C LYS A 157 -7.17 13.33 20.77
N THR A 158 -7.09 13.04 22.07
CA THR A 158 -8.27 12.72 22.90
C THR A 158 -9.23 13.90 23.01
N GLN A 159 -8.72 15.13 23.16
CA GLN A 159 -9.55 16.34 23.19
C GLN A 159 -10.24 16.59 21.84
N ILE A 160 -9.53 16.40 20.73
CA ILE A 160 -10.09 16.52 19.37
C ILE A 160 -11.20 15.48 19.17
N ALA A 161 -10.93 14.22 19.49
CA ALA A 161 -11.92 13.14 19.40
C ALA A 161 -13.14 13.39 20.30
N GLY A 162 -12.93 13.89 21.51
CA GLY A 162 -14.03 14.24 22.42
C GLY A 162 -14.83 15.48 22.00
N ARG A 163 -14.20 16.44 21.31
CA ARG A 163 -14.84 17.65 20.78
C ARG A 163 -15.61 17.39 19.48
N TYR A 164 -15.08 16.49 18.64
CA TYR A 164 -15.61 16.21 17.30
C TYR A 164 -15.97 14.72 17.12
N PRO A 165 -16.83 14.15 17.97
CA PRO A 165 -17.21 12.74 17.85
C PRO A 165 -17.94 12.44 16.53
N TYR A 166 -18.61 13.45 15.95
CA TYR A 166 -19.40 13.36 14.73
C TYR A 166 -18.56 13.23 13.44
N PHE A 167 -17.23 13.30 13.53
CA PHE A 167 -16.35 12.95 12.40
C PHE A 167 -16.23 11.44 12.18
N SER A 168 -16.77 10.62 13.09
CA SER A 168 -16.80 9.17 12.92
C SER A 168 -17.71 8.79 11.74
N PRO A 169 -17.35 7.78 10.92
CA PRO A 169 -18.18 7.34 9.82
C PRO A 169 -19.54 6.85 10.34
N ASN A 170 -20.61 7.12 9.60
CA ASN A 170 -21.98 6.74 9.97
C ASN A 170 -22.42 7.22 11.36
N TYR A 171 -21.95 8.39 11.80
CA TYR A 171 -22.42 8.99 13.05
C TYR A 171 -23.88 9.46 12.96
N GLU A 172 -24.34 9.87 11.78
CA GLU A 172 -25.72 10.31 11.55
C GLU A 172 -26.74 9.19 11.80
N ILE A 173 -27.84 9.53 12.48
CA ILE A 173 -28.93 8.59 12.73
C ILE A 173 -29.72 8.35 11.44
N ASN A 174 -29.77 7.09 11.00
CA ASN A 174 -30.59 6.63 9.89
C ASN A 174 -31.57 5.55 10.39
N PRO A 175 -32.90 5.65 10.11
CA PRO A 175 -33.57 6.76 9.43
C PRO A 175 -33.67 8.05 10.27
N TRP A 176 -33.73 9.20 9.61
CA TRP A 176 -33.86 10.51 10.26
C TRP A 176 -35.33 10.92 10.38
N ILE A 177 -35.82 11.14 11.62
CA ILE A 177 -37.24 11.40 11.87
C ILE A 177 -37.55 12.81 12.40
N TRP A 178 -36.54 13.63 12.71
CA TRP A 178 -36.73 14.93 13.38
C TRP A 178 -36.65 16.09 12.38
N TYR A 179 -37.75 16.81 12.17
CA TYR A 179 -37.81 17.90 11.20
C TYR A 179 -38.25 19.21 11.87
N PRO A 180 -37.87 20.37 11.30
CA PRO A 180 -38.31 21.66 11.83
C PRO A 180 -39.86 21.75 11.78
N GLY A 181 -40.44 22.35 12.82
CA GLY A 181 -41.89 22.47 12.99
C GLY A 181 -42.54 21.33 13.79
N ASP A 182 -41.87 20.19 14.00
CA ASP A 182 -42.44 19.12 14.82
C ASP A 182 -42.51 19.53 16.30
N THR A 183 -43.58 19.11 16.98
CA THR A 183 -43.69 19.25 18.44
C THR A 183 -43.02 18.07 19.13
N VAL A 184 -42.13 18.37 20.07
CA VAL A 184 -41.34 17.37 20.79
C VAL A 184 -41.30 17.63 22.29
N GLU A 185 -41.10 16.57 23.06
CA GLU A 185 -40.97 16.60 24.52
C GLU A 185 -39.60 16.06 24.94
N VAL A 186 -38.95 16.74 25.89
CA VAL A 186 -37.67 16.30 26.47
C VAL A 186 -37.93 15.19 27.50
N VAL A 187 -37.38 14.01 27.28
CA VAL A 187 -37.56 12.84 28.16
C VAL A 187 -36.49 12.77 29.24
N SER A 188 -35.27 13.24 28.97
CA SER A 188 -34.16 13.14 29.92
C SER A 188 -33.24 14.35 29.88
N GLY A 189 -32.61 14.64 31.02
CA GLY A 189 -31.68 15.76 31.18
C GLY A 189 -32.33 16.99 31.80
N GLU A 190 -31.72 18.15 31.57
CA GLU A 190 -32.23 19.44 32.02
C GLU A 190 -33.49 19.81 31.23
N GLY A 191 -34.56 20.19 31.94
CA GLY A 191 -35.84 20.50 31.30
C GLY A 191 -36.69 19.29 30.90
N ALA A 192 -36.45 18.11 31.50
CA ALA A 192 -37.31 16.94 31.28
C ALA A 192 -38.81 17.25 31.57
N GLY A 193 -39.69 16.84 30.66
CA GLY A 193 -41.12 17.13 30.67
C GLY A 193 -41.53 18.43 29.96
N GLN A 194 -40.57 19.26 29.54
CA GLN A 194 -40.87 20.46 28.75
C GLN A 194 -41.12 20.08 27.28
N ARG A 195 -42.11 20.74 26.69
CA ARG A 195 -42.52 20.58 25.29
C ARG A 195 -42.18 21.84 24.50
N GLY A 196 -41.81 21.67 23.24
CA GLY A 196 -41.57 22.79 22.33
C GLY A 196 -41.54 22.33 20.87
N ALA A 197 -41.61 23.29 19.95
CA ALA A 197 -41.44 23.03 18.53
C ALA A 197 -39.95 23.03 18.14
N ILE A 198 -39.55 22.16 17.20
CA ILE A 198 -38.20 22.18 16.64
C ILE A 198 -38.05 23.42 15.75
N ILE A 199 -37.12 24.31 16.10
CA ILE A 199 -36.78 25.51 15.31
C ILE A 199 -35.81 25.12 14.19
N ALA A 200 -34.73 24.43 14.55
CA ALA A 200 -33.65 24.10 13.64
C ALA A 200 -33.08 22.72 13.95
N VAL A 201 -32.52 22.10 12.93
CA VAL A 201 -31.98 20.75 13.01
C VAL A 201 -30.52 20.76 12.54
N VAL A 202 -29.64 20.20 13.35
CA VAL A 202 -28.23 20.00 13.02
C VAL A 202 -28.01 18.50 12.80
N LYS A 203 -28.36 18.03 11.59
CA LYS A 203 -28.42 16.60 11.24
C LYS A 203 -27.08 15.88 11.48
N TYR A 204 -25.98 16.43 10.99
CA TYR A 204 -24.64 15.81 11.10
C TYR A 204 -24.13 15.64 12.55
N LYS A 205 -24.68 16.38 13.52
CA LYS A 205 -24.35 16.22 14.95
C LYS A 205 -25.39 15.41 15.73
N ASN A 206 -26.50 15.03 15.10
CA ASN A 206 -27.68 14.48 15.79
C ASN A 206 -28.18 15.41 16.91
N GLU A 207 -28.28 16.71 16.61
CA GLU A 207 -28.76 17.72 17.54
C GLU A 207 -29.94 18.52 16.96
N ILE A 208 -30.83 18.98 17.84
CA ILE A 208 -31.99 19.79 17.49
C ILE A 208 -32.11 21.00 18.41
N LEU A 209 -32.60 22.12 17.88
CA LEU A 209 -32.91 23.32 18.65
C LEU A 209 -34.43 23.36 18.86
N VAL A 210 -34.85 23.37 20.12
CA VAL A 210 -36.27 23.34 20.50
C VAL A 210 -36.63 24.66 21.17
N GLN A 211 -37.73 25.27 20.74
CA GLN A 211 -38.17 26.59 21.19
C GLN A 211 -38.34 26.65 22.72
N ASN A 212 -37.75 27.67 23.35
CA ASN A 212 -37.79 27.91 24.81
C ASN A 212 -37.22 26.75 25.67
N VAL A 213 -36.45 25.82 25.11
CA VAL A 213 -35.82 24.72 25.85
C VAL A 213 -34.30 24.86 25.77
N ASN A 214 -33.60 24.60 26.89
CA ASN A 214 -32.12 24.73 26.98
C ASN A 214 -31.62 26.12 26.52
N VAL A 215 -32.31 27.18 26.95
CA VAL A 215 -31.91 28.57 26.71
C VAL A 215 -30.67 28.88 27.53
N ARG A 216 -29.65 29.46 26.89
CA ARG A 216 -28.44 29.93 27.57
C ARG A 216 -28.04 31.30 27.07
N ASP A 217 -27.25 31.98 27.90
CA ASP A 217 -26.66 33.26 27.58
C ASP A 217 -25.48 33.07 26.62
N VAL A 218 -25.58 33.65 25.42
CA VAL A 218 -24.50 33.74 24.42
C VAL A 218 -23.86 35.12 24.58
N VAL A 219 -22.60 35.12 25.01
CA VAL A 219 -21.80 36.34 25.11
C VAL A 219 -21.17 36.65 23.76
N ILE A 220 -21.47 37.83 23.24
CA ILE A 220 -20.86 38.37 22.02
C ILE A 220 -19.75 39.33 22.46
N PRO A 221 -18.47 39.05 22.12
CA PRO A 221 -17.37 39.90 22.54
C PRO A 221 -17.48 41.31 21.95
N ALA A 222 -16.99 42.30 22.71
CA ALA A 222 -16.96 43.69 22.28
C ALA A 222 -16.10 43.87 21.02
N SER A 223 -16.57 44.68 20.08
CA SER A 223 -15.80 45.23 18.97
C SER A 223 -15.63 46.74 19.14
N GLU A 224 -14.78 47.38 18.34
CA GLU A 224 -14.56 48.84 18.42
C GLU A 224 -15.88 49.64 18.33
N THR A 225 -16.83 49.15 17.55
CA THR A 225 -18.14 49.77 17.31
C THR A 225 -19.26 49.27 18.22
N ARG A 226 -19.10 48.13 18.90
CA ARG A 226 -20.18 47.47 19.64
C ARG A 226 -19.69 46.99 21.00
N PRO A 227 -20.32 47.39 22.12
CA PRO A 227 -19.98 46.87 23.44
C PRO A 227 -20.28 45.37 23.55
N GLU A 228 -19.74 44.72 24.59
CA GLU A 228 -20.07 43.34 24.91
C GLU A 228 -21.59 43.20 25.13
N GLN A 229 -22.19 42.20 24.49
CA GLN A 229 -23.63 41.98 24.54
C GLN A 229 -23.92 40.53 24.94
N VAL A 230 -24.83 40.38 25.90
CA VAL A 230 -25.33 39.06 26.33
C VAL A 230 -26.71 38.86 25.74
N VAL A 231 -26.88 37.81 24.93
CA VAL A 231 -28.14 37.49 24.24
C VAL A 231 -28.55 36.07 24.61
N GLN A 232 -29.84 35.86 24.88
CA GLN A 232 -30.37 34.53 25.16
C GLN A 232 -30.73 33.81 23.87
N ARG A 233 -30.25 32.58 23.72
CA ARG A 233 -30.57 31.69 22.60
C ARG A 233 -30.72 30.25 23.05
N GLU A 234 -31.64 29.53 22.43
CA GLU A 234 -31.79 28.08 22.55
C GLU A 234 -30.52 27.39 22.07
N HIS A 235 -30.01 26.46 22.89
CA HIS A 235 -28.85 25.67 22.52
C HIS A 235 -29.24 24.27 22.04
N PRO A 236 -28.43 23.67 21.16
CA PRO A 236 -28.71 22.34 20.64
C PRO A 236 -28.87 21.29 21.74
N ILE A 237 -29.85 20.41 21.56
CA ILE A 237 -30.16 19.28 22.42
C ILE A 237 -29.93 18.01 21.63
N SER A 238 -29.34 17.00 22.27
CA SER A 238 -29.16 15.70 21.65
C SER A 238 -30.51 15.06 21.34
N VAL A 239 -30.65 14.59 20.11
CA VAL A 239 -31.83 13.90 19.58
C VAL A 239 -32.31 12.73 20.46
N LEU A 240 -31.38 11.99 21.08
CA LEU A 240 -31.70 10.83 21.92
C LEU A 240 -32.48 11.20 23.19
N ARG A 241 -32.44 12.47 23.60
CA ARG A 241 -33.13 12.95 24.82
C ARG A 241 -34.55 13.40 24.55
N VAL A 242 -34.99 13.39 23.30
CA VAL A 242 -36.23 14.02 22.85
C VAL A 242 -37.10 13.00 22.12
N ARG A 243 -38.42 13.11 22.28
CA ARG A 243 -39.41 12.26 21.61
C ARG A 243 -40.49 13.12 20.96
N HIS A 244 -41.07 12.63 19.88
CA HIS A 244 -42.17 13.31 19.21
C HIS A 244 -43.45 13.25 20.06
N VAL A 245 -44.23 14.32 19.97
CA VAL A 245 -45.58 14.39 20.51
C VAL A 245 -46.53 14.30 19.31
N ASP A 246 -47.45 13.35 19.36
CA ASP A 246 -48.42 13.18 18.30
C ASP A 246 -49.48 14.30 18.37
N PRO A 247 -49.74 15.02 17.27
CA PRO A 247 -50.69 16.14 17.27
C PRO A 247 -52.14 15.71 17.56
N SER A 248 -52.49 14.44 17.33
CA SER A 248 -53.85 13.93 17.56
C SER A 248 -54.09 13.55 19.03
N THR A 249 -53.12 12.91 19.67
CA THR A 249 -53.23 12.41 21.05
C THR A 249 -52.62 13.35 22.09
N ASN A 250 -51.75 14.29 21.67
CA ASN A 250 -50.94 15.15 22.53
C ASN A 250 -50.09 14.39 23.57
N GLN A 251 -49.79 13.13 23.26
CA GLN A 251 -48.96 12.24 24.07
C GLN A 251 -47.68 11.89 23.31
N LEU A 252 -46.68 11.39 24.04
CA LEU A 252 -45.44 10.88 23.48
C LEU A 252 -45.73 9.72 22.53
N CYS A 253 -45.16 9.74 21.33
CA CYS A 253 -45.36 8.69 20.33
C CYS A 253 -44.04 8.18 19.75
N HIS A 254 -44.05 6.95 19.24
CA HIS A 254 -42.99 6.41 18.39
C HIS A 254 -43.32 6.67 16.92
N LEU A 255 -42.35 7.20 16.17
CA LEU A 255 -42.49 7.44 14.74
C LEU A 255 -41.62 6.46 13.95
N ASP A 256 -42.19 5.89 12.89
CA ASP A 256 -41.49 5.10 11.88
C ASP A 256 -41.64 5.72 10.48
N ILE A 257 -40.67 5.49 9.59
CA ILE A 257 -40.76 5.94 8.19
C ILE A 257 -41.48 4.89 7.34
N VAL A 258 -42.51 5.34 6.62
CA VAL A 258 -43.32 4.53 5.70
C VAL A 258 -43.35 5.19 4.33
N LYS A 259 -43.23 4.39 3.27
CA LYS A 259 -43.39 4.84 1.89
C LYS A 259 -44.86 4.82 1.51
N VAL A 260 -45.40 5.98 1.19
CA VAL A 260 -46.80 6.15 0.79
C VAL A 260 -46.83 6.69 -0.62
N ARG A 261 -47.61 6.06 -1.50
CA ARG A 261 -47.84 6.59 -2.85
C ARG A 261 -48.75 7.79 -2.75
N ASN A 262 -48.28 8.95 -3.21
CA ASN A 262 -49.10 10.14 -3.29
C ASN A 262 -50.17 9.95 -4.37
N LYS A 263 -51.42 10.32 -4.05
CA LYS A 263 -52.56 10.15 -4.96
C LYS A 263 -52.54 11.15 -6.11
N GLU A 264 -51.90 12.31 -5.91
CA GLU A 264 -51.88 13.41 -6.87
C GLU A 264 -50.71 13.30 -7.85
N THR A 265 -49.49 13.14 -7.35
CA THR A 265 -48.27 13.03 -8.17
C THR A 265 -48.01 11.59 -8.66
N GLY A 266 -48.56 10.59 -7.97
CA GLY A 266 -48.31 9.17 -8.27
C GLY A 266 -46.93 8.66 -7.81
N GLU A 267 -46.08 9.53 -7.29
CA GLU A 267 -44.74 9.24 -6.77
C GLU A 267 -44.79 8.58 -5.39
N LEU A 268 -43.72 7.85 -5.04
CA LEU A 268 -43.55 7.24 -3.72
C LEU A 268 -42.85 8.23 -2.79
N GLU A 269 -43.60 8.81 -1.85
CA GLU A 269 -43.08 9.73 -0.85
C GLU A 269 -42.82 9.00 0.47
N GLU A 270 -41.73 9.37 1.13
CA GLU A 270 -41.47 8.95 2.51
C GLU A 270 -42.26 9.84 3.48
N ARG A 271 -43.06 9.21 4.33
CA ARG A 271 -43.82 9.88 5.40
C ARG A 271 -43.54 9.22 6.73
N ARG A 272 -43.74 9.95 7.81
CA ARG A 272 -43.56 9.43 9.16
C ARG A 272 -44.92 9.02 9.71
N ILE A 273 -45.04 7.82 10.27
CA ILE A 273 -46.29 7.34 10.89
C ILE A 273 -46.11 7.24 12.41
N SER A 274 -47.08 7.74 13.16
CA SER A 274 -47.19 7.45 14.59
C SER A 274 -47.72 6.03 14.78
N LEU A 275 -46.98 5.18 15.50
CA LEU A 275 -47.41 3.80 15.76
C LEU A 275 -48.67 3.72 16.64
N GLU A 276 -48.84 4.69 17.54
CA GLU A 276 -49.92 4.69 18.53
C GLU A 276 -51.27 5.13 17.92
N SER A 277 -51.27 6.18 17.10
CA SER A 277 -52.48 6.74 16.50
C SER A 277 -52.67 6.42 15.03
N GLY A 278 -51.62 5.95 14.35
CA GLY A 278 -51.60 5.82 12.89
C GLY A 278 -51.56 7.16 12.15
N ALA A 279 -51.34 8.28 12.86
CA ALA A 279 -51.27 9.60 12.22
C ALA A 279 -50.04 9.73 11.31
N LEU A 280 -50.27 10.15 10.07
CA LEU A 280 -49.21 10.39 9.08
C LEU A 280 -48.73 11.85 9.16
N LEU A 281 -47.45 12.03 9.45
CA LEU A 281 -46.75 13.31 9.47
C LEU A 281 -45.90 13.44 8.20
N PRO A 282 -46.15 14.45 7.33
CA PRO A 282 -45.31 14.69 6.18
C PRO A 282 -43.91 15.17 6.59
N ILE A 283 -42.95 14.98 5.69
CA ILE A 283 -41.63 15.61 5.79
C ILE A 283 -41.77 17.03 5.25
N PRO A 284 -41.52 18.07 6.07
CA PRO A 284 -41.56 19.44 5.57
C PRO A 284 -40.43 19.65 4.56
N ALA A 285 -40.71 20.38 3.48
CA ALA A 285 -39.68 20.83 2.56
C ALA A 285 -38.69 21.73 3.30
N PRO A 286 -37.37 21.62 3.04
CA PRO A 286 -36.39 22.51 3.64
C PRO A 286 -36.69 23.95 3.22
N GLU A 287 -36.69 24.88 4.18
CA GLU A 287 -36.70 26.31 3.88
C GLU A 287 -35.32 26.70 3.34
N GLU A 288 -35.13 26.63 2.03
CA GLU A 288 -33.97 27.19 1.36
C GLU A 288 -34.14 28.72 1.32
N THR A 289 -33.32 29.43 2.10
CA THR A 289 -33.16 30.87 1.90
C THR A 289 -32.51 31.06 0.54
N VAL A 290 -33.31 31.37 -0.48
CA VAL A 290 -32.81 31.68 -1.82
C VAL A 290 -32.06 33.00 -1.74
N GLU A 291 -30.78 32.94 -1.40
CA GLU A 291 -29.89 34.08 -1.58
C GLU A 291 -29.85 34.37 -3.08
N ALA A 292 -30.25 35.58 -3.46
CA ALA A 292 -30.21 35.98 -4.86
C ALA A 292 -28.75 35.94 -5.34
N GLY A 293 -28.50 35.19 -6.41
CA GLY A 293 -27.20 35.14 -7.06
C GLY A 293 -26.82 36.47 -7.72
N ASP A 294 -25.61 36.53 -8.30
CA ASP A 294 -25.11 37.73 -8.97
C ASP A 294 -25.67 37.78 -10.40
N PRO A 295 -26.65 38.64 -10.71
CA PRO A 295 -27.29 38.67 -12.01
C PRO A 295 -26.33 39.04 -13.16
N LEU A 296 -25.13 39.58 -12.86
CA LEU A 296 -24.12 39.86 -13.88
C LEU A 296 -23.34 38.60 -14.30
N LYS A 297 -23.25 37.60 -13.41
CA LYS A 297 -22.50 36.35 -13.65
C LYS A 297 -23.41 35.15 -13.85
N ASP A 298 -24.65 35.26 -13.42
CA ASP A 298 -25.65 34.21 -13.57
C ASP A 298 -26.32 34.35 -14.93
N THR A 299 -26.17 33.31 -15.75
CA THR A 299 -26.86 33.20 -17.03
C THR A 299 -28.37 33.10 -16.82
N ALA A 300 -29.15 33.76 -17.67
CA ALA A 300 -30.60 33.61 -17.64
C ALA A 300 -30.99 32.15 -17.85
N ILE A 301 -32.03 31.68 -17.14
CA ILE A 301 -32.49 30.28 -17.21
C ILE A 301 -32.82 29.88 -18.66
N GLN A 302 -33.39 30.80 -19.45
CA GLN A 302 -33.73 30.57 -20.85
C GLN A 302 -32.51 30.25 -21.72
N ASP A 303 -31.38 30.92 -21.47
CA ASP A 303 -30.15 30.73 -22.23
C ASP A 303 -29.41 29.45 -21.76
N ALA A 304 -29.55 29.10 -20.47
CA ALA A 304 -28.94 27.89 -19.90
C ALA A 304 -29.68 26.61 -20.31
N ASP A 305 -31.01 26.68 -20.43
CA ASP A 305 -31.87 25.56 -20.85
C ASP A 305 -31.95 25.40 -22.38
N GLU A 306 -31.31 26.29 -23.15
CA GLU A 306 -31.29 26.20 -24.61
C GLU A 306 -30.51 24.95 -25.06
N ASP A 307 -31.23 23.94 -25.56
CA ASP A 307 -30.64 22.71 -26.08
C ASP A 307 -29.96 22.97 -27.43
N THR A 308 -28.67 23.30 -27.36
CA THR A 308 -27.82 23.62 -28.51
C THR A 308 -26.97 22.42 -28.98
N TYR A 309 -27.05 21.27 -28.30
CA TYR A 309 -26.18 20.13 -28.57
C TYR A 309 -26.67 19.24 -29.73
N ASP A 310 -26.04 19.38 -30.90
CA ASP A 310 -26.29 18.53 -32.06
C ASP A 310 -25.37 17.30 -32.09
N GLN A 311 -25.79 16.20 -31.43
CA GLN A 311 -25.01 14.95 -31.36
C GLN A 311 -24.53 14.46 -32.74
N GLN A 312 -25.38 14.56 -33.77
CA GLN A 312 -25.08 14.08 -35.13
C GLN A 312 -23.94 14.85 -35.81
N LYS A 313 -23.68 16.10 -35.44
CA LYS A 313 -22.60 16.91 -36.04
C LYS A 313 -21.29 16.74 -35.28
N GLU A 314 -21.35 16.66 -33.95
CA GLU A 314 -20.16 16.61 -33.11
C GLU A 314 -19.56 15.22 -33.01
N MET A 315 -20.38 14.18 -32.92
CA MET A 315 -19.89 12.80 -32.80
C MET A 315 -19.02 12.36 -33.99
N PRO A 316 -19.37 12.62 -35.26
CA PRO A 316 -18.51 12.27 -36.39
C PRO A 316 -17.15 12.95 -36.35
N LEU A 317 -17.06 14.20 -35.89
CA LEU A 317 -15.79 14.91 -35.74
C LEU A 317 -14.91 14.26 -34.67
N LEU A 318 -15.48 13.89 -33.53
CA LEU A 318 -14.77 13.20 -32.45
C LEU A 318 -14.31 11.81 -32.89
N VAL A 319 -15.17 11.05 -33.55
CA VAL A 319 -14.85 9.72 -34.10
C VAL A 319 -13.75 9.83 -35.14
N ALA A 320 -13.83 10.78 -36.07
CA ALA A 320 -12.80 10.97 -37.09
C ALA A 320 -11.44 11.29 -36.47
N ARG A 321 -11.37 12.21 -35.49
CA ARG A 321 -10.09 12.54 -34.81
C ARG A 321 -9.52 11.35 -34.06
N ARG A 322 -10.35 10.57 -33.37
CA ARG A 322 -9.91 9.36 -32.64
C ARG A 322 -9.46 8.26 -33.59
N LEU A 323 -10.23 8.00 -34.64
CA LEU A 323 -9.91 7.00 -35.66
C LEU A 323 -8.58 7.34 -36.34
N GLN A 324 -8.39 8.59 -36.73
CA GLN A 324 -7.13 9.05 -37.33
C GLN A 324 -5.93 8.85 -36.39
N ALA A 325 -6.09 9.11 -35.08
CA ALA A 325 -5.03 8.87 -34.10
C ALA A 325 -4.71 7.37 -33.96
N MET A 326 -5.73 6.51 -33.97
CA MET A 326 -5.55 5.05 -33.94
C MET A 326 -4.88 4.52 -35.21
N GLU A 327 -5.29 5.01 -36.38
CA GLU A 327 -4.69 4.64 -37.68
C GLU A 327 -3.21 5.02 -37.74
N ASN A 328 -2.85 6.24 -37.31
CA ASN A 328 -1.46 6.68 -37.28
C ASN A 328 -0.60 5.79 -36.38
N TYR A 329 -1.09 5.48 -35.18
CA TYR A 329 -0.40 4.56 -34.26
C TYR A 329 -0.23 3.16 -34.88
N PHE A 330 -1.26 2.66 -35.55
CA PHE A 330 -1.20 1.37 -36.23
C PHE A 330 -0.20 1.36 -37.39
N VAL A 331 -0.15 2.41 -38.21
CA VAL A 331 0.84 2.56 -39.28
C VAL A 331 2.27 2.60 -38.74
N ASP A 332 2.50 3.30 -37.62
CA ASP A 332 3.82 3.30 -36.98
C ASP A 332 4.19 1.91 -36.42
N SER A 333 3.22 1.16 -35.88
CA SER A 333 3.43 -0.24 -35.50
C SER A 333 3.79 -1.12 -36.70
N LEU A 334 3.08 -0.96 -37.83
CA LEU A 334 3.41 -1.67 -39.06
C LEU A 334 4.79 -1.31 -39.58
N ARG A 335 5.18 -0.03 -39.53
CA ARG A 335 6.53 0.41 -39.92
C ARG A 335 7.60 -0.31 -39.10
N LYS A 336 7.47 -0.34 -37.77
CA LYS A 336 8.40 -1.05 -36.89
C LYS A 336 8.49 -2.54 -37.22
N SER A 337 7.34 -3.19 -37.45
CA SER A 337 7.31 -4.61 -37.81
C SER A 337 7.96 -4.88 -39.17
N TYR A 338 7.73 -4.00 -40.15
CA TYR A 338 8.31 -4.10 -41.48
C TYR A 338 9.83 -3.91 -41.43
N GLU A 339 10.31 -2.91 -40.71
CA GLU A 339 11.75 -2.67 -40.49
C GLU A 339 12.44 -3.90 -39.89
N TYR A 340 11.80 -4.55 -38.92
CA TYR A 340 12.32 -5.79 -38.32
C TYR A 340 12.36 -6.96 -39.32
N HIS A 341 11.25 -7.23 -40.02
CA HIS A 341 11.14 -8.39 -40.93
C HIS A 341 11.91 -8.22 -42.23
N LYS A 342 12.08 -6.98 -42.72
CA LYS A 342 12.76 -6.70 -43.98
C LYS A 342 14.21 -7.20 -43.99
N ALA A 343 14.95 -6.96 -42.90
CA ALA A 343 16.32 -7.45 -42.77
C ALA A 343 16.40 -8.99 -42.84
N LEU A 344 15.39 -9.68 -42.29
CA LEU A 344 15.31 -11.14 -42.35
C LEU A 344 15.03 -11.63 -43.78
N GLN A 345 14.14 -10.94 -44.50
CA GLN A 345 13.86 -11.24 -45.91
C GLN A 345 15.07 -11.01 -46.80
N GLU A 346 15.81 -9.92 -46.58
CA GLU A 346 17.04 -9.61 -47.30
C GLU A 346 18.09 -10.69 -47.08
N ARG A 347 18.31 -11.13 -45.83
CA ARG A 347 19.20 -12.27 -45.53
C ARG A 347 18.74 -13.56 -46.19
N ASN A 348 17.47 -13.90 -46.10
CA ASN A 348 16.95 -15.10 -46.76
C ASN A 348 17.13 -15.06 -48.28
N ALA A 349 17.00 -13.88 -48.89
CA ALA A 349 17.23 -13.69 -50.32
C ALA A 349 18.72 -13.81 -50.67
N GLU A 350 19.61 -13.25 -49.86
CA GLU A 350 21.07 -13.39 -49.98
C GLU A 350 21.50 -14.86 -49.82
N ASP A 351 20.98 -15.55 -48.81
CA ASP A 351 21.24 -16.97 -48.56
C ASP A 351 20.73 -17.83 -49.71
N MET A 352 19.55 -17.53 -50.28
CA MET A 352 19.04 -18.22 -51.46
C MET A 352 19.94 -18.00 -52.68
N GLN A 353 20.45 -16.77 -52.87
CA GLN A 353 21.40 -16.48 -53.94
C GLN A 353 22.75 -17.19 -53.71
N ALA A 354 23.24 -17.24 -52.47
CA ALA A 354 24.45 -17.95 -52.10
C ALA A 354 24.31 -19.46 -52.33
N PHE A 355 23.20 -20.05 -51.89
CA PHE A 355 22.86 -21.44 -52.15
C PHE A 355 22.83 -21.76 -53.65
N GLN A 356 22.19 -20.92 -54.46
CA GLN A 356 22.19 -21.08 -55.92
C GLN A 356 23.61 -21.07 -56.52
N LYS A 357 24.49 -20.17 -56.03
CA LYS A 357 25.90 -20.15 -56.44
C LYS A 357 26.64 -21.42 -56.02
N ASP A 358 26.44 -21.89 -54.79
CA ASP A 358 27.08 -23.11 -54.28
C ASP A 358 26.63 -24.36 -55.06
N VAL A 359 25.35 -24.44 -55.42
CA VAL A 359 24.82 -25.51 -56.27
C VAL A 359 25.53 -25.50 -57.63
N LEU A 360 25.73 -24.32 -58.23
CA LEU A 360 26.48 -24.21 -59.49
C LEU A 360 27.95 -24.63 -59.31
N VAL A 361 28.64 -24.18 -58.26
CA VAL A 361 30.03 -24.55 -57.97
C VAL A 361 30.16 -26.07 -57.82
N ARG A 362 29.34 -26.69 -56.95
CA ARG A 362 29.35 -28.15 -56.76
C ARG A 362 29.01 -28.93 -58.03
N ALA A 363 28.08 -28.42 -58.84
CA ALA A 363 27.78 -29.02 -60.14
C ALA A 363 29.00 -28.95 -61.08
N THR A 364 29.72 -27.82 -61.12
CA THR A 364 30.95 -27.69 -61.91
C THR A 364 32.09 -28.56 -61.40
N GLU A 365 32.25 -28.70 -60.08
CA GLU A 365 33.24 -29.61 -59.47
C GLU A 365 32.94 -31.07 -59.82
N LYS A 366 31.70 -31.53 -59.65
CA LYS A 366 31.29 -32.90 -60.02
C LYS A 366 31.49 -33.17 -61.51
N LEU A 367 31.15 -32.20 -62.37
CA LEU A 367 31.37 -32.28 -63.81
C LEU A 367 32.87 -32.36 -64.14
N ALA A 368 33.71 -31.56 -63.49
CA ALA A 368 35.16 -31.57 -63.67
C ALA A 368 35.78 -32.91 -63.23
N VAL A 369 35.36 -33.46 -62.08
CA VAL A 369 35.79 -34.80 -61.62
C VAL A 369 35.35 -35.88 -62.61
N ALA A 370 34.09 -35.86 -63.06
CA ALA A 370 33.59 -36.81 -64.04
C ALA A 370 34.36 -36.72 -65.38
N ALA A 371 34.67 -35.51 -65.83
CA ALA A 371 35.47 -35.27 -67.04
C ALA A 371 36.93 -35.75 -66.87
N ALA A 372 37.53 -35.55 -65.70
CA ALA A 372 38.89 -36.03 -65.39
C ALA A 372 38.95 -37.57 -65.34
N VAL A 373 37.94 -38.22 -64.77
CA VAL A 373 37.80 -39.69 -64.76
C VAL A 373 37.61 -40.22 -66.19
N ALA A 374 36.74 -39.59 -66.98
CA ALA A 374 36.52 -39.96 -68.38
C ALA A 374 37.78 -39.77 -69.24
N GLY A 375 38.56 -38.71 -68.99
CA GLY A 375 39.83 -38.43 -69.69
C GLY A 375 40.95 -39.42 -69.38
N ARG A 376 40.92 -40.10 -68.22
CA ARG A 376 41.92 -41.12 -67.83
C ARG A 376 41.63 -42.53 -68.35
N GLY A 377 40.58 -42.74 -69.15
CA GLY A 377 40.30 -44.03 -69.81
C GLY A 377 40.04 -45.19 -68.82
N GLY A 378 39.67 -44.89 -67.58
CA GLY A 378 39.39 -45.88 -66.55
C GLY A 378 37.91 -46.24 -66.53
N VAL A 379 37.58 -47.48 -66.92
CA VAL A 379 36.29 -48.10 -66.66
C VAL A 379 36.16 -48.26 -65.14
N LEU A 380 35.40 -47.38 -64.48
CA LEU A 380 34.99 -47.58 -63.10
C LEU A 380 33.66 -48.33 -63.07
N GLY A 381 33.69 -49.50 -62.45
CA GLY A 381 32.53 -50.32 -62.15
C GLY A 381 31.58 -49.59 -61.21
N ALA A 382 30.29 -49.76 -61.49
CA ALA A 382 29.22 -49.36 -60.60
C ALA A 382 29.30 -50.16 -59.30
N ASP A 383 29.65 -49.51 -58.20
CA ASP A 383 29.34 -49.98 -56.86
C ASP A 383 28.31 -49.05 -56.24
N SER A 384 27.06 -49.49 -56.40
CA SER A 384 25.88 -49.12 -55.64
C SER A 384 26.01 -49.57 -54.18
N GLN A 385 26.05 -48.63 -53.24
CA GLN A 385 25.75 -48.74 -51.81
C GLN A 385 25.81 -47.30 -51.25
N ALA A 386 24.87 -46.74 -50.49
CA ALA A 386 23.67 -47.25 -49.86
C ALA A 386 22.65 -46.10 -49.79
N ALA A 387 21.48 -46.33 -50.37
CA ALA A 387 20.25 -45.70 -49.93
C ALA A 387 19.69 -46.58 -48.80
N THR A 388 19.74 -46.09 -47.56
CA THR A 388 18.91 -46.62 -46.48
C THR A 388 18.01 -45.50 -45.99
N ALA A 389 16.73 -45.75 -46.24
CA ALA A 389 15.54 -45.07 -45.78
C ALA A 389 15.61 -44.60 -44.33
N VAL A 390 15.11 -43.39 -44.09
CA VAL A 390 14.17 -43.15 -42.99
C VAL A 390 12.88 -42.63 -43.63
N GLN A 391 11.85 -43.44 -43.43
CA GLN A 391 10.48 -43.27 -43.90
C GLN A 391 9.65 -43.18 -42.63
N GLU A 392 9.10 -42.01 -42.32
CA GLU A 392 8.04 -41.77 -41.33
C GLU A 392 7.74 -40.25 -41.42
N SER A 393 6.54 -39.72 -41.51
CA SER A 393 5.18 -40.26 -41.66
C SER A 393 4.32 -39.05 -41.99
N ALA A 394 3.51 -39.13 -43.03
CA ALA A 394 2.45 -38.18 -43.31
C ALA A 394 1.17 -38.60 -42.58
N GLN A 395 0.45 -37.64 -41.98
CA GLN A 395 -1.02 -37.61 -41.80
C GLN A 395 -1.40 -36.17 -41.40
N ALA A 396 -2.02 -35.40 -42.31
CA ALA A 396 -3.47 -35.16 -42.47
C ALA A 396 -3.97 -34.03 -41.56
N GLY A 397 -4.73 -33.00 -41.96
CA GLY A 397 -5.29 -32.47 -43.22
C GLY A 397 -5.52 -30.96 -42.97
N ASP A 398 -6.20 -30.13 -43.74
CA ASP A 398 -6.91 -30.23 -45.01
C ASP A 398 -6.87 -28.83 -45.64
N ALA A 399 -6.94 -28.79 -46.96
CA ALA A 399 -6.75 -27.61 -47.80
C ALA A 399 -8.06 -26.86 -48.09
N GLU A 400 -7.96 -25.58 -48.44
CA GLU A 400 -8.88 -24.98 -49.41
C GLU A 400 -8.15 -24.04 -50.41
N LYS A 401 -8.30 -24.40 -51.69
CA LYS A 401 -8.34 -23.60 -52.94
C LYS A 401 -7.10 -22.97 -53.58
N ASP A 402 -6.67 -23.65 -54.65
CA ASP A 402 -6.60 -23.23 -56.06
C ASP A 402 -6.11 -21.81 -56.41
N VAL A 403 -4.91 -21.74 -57.00
CA VAL A 403 -4.67 -21.05 -58.30
C VAL A 403 -3.60 -21.82 -59.07
N VAL A 404 -3.88 -22.06 -60.36
CA VAL A 404 -3.05 -22.76 -61.33
C VAL A 404 -1.83 -21.92 -61.71
N ASP A 405 -0.63 -22.41 -61.37
CA ASP A 405 0.58 -22.05 -62.09
C ASP A 405 1.39 -23.32 -62.32
N SER A 406 1.89 -23.51 -63.54
CA SER A 406 2.57 -24.72 -63.97
C SER A 406 3.96 -24.81 -63.32
N THR A 407 4.01 -25.19 -62.05
CA THR A 407 5.25 -25.47 -61.33
C THR A 407 5.87 -26.75 -61.84
N LEU A 408 7.03 -26.62 -62.49
CA LEU A 408 8.00 -27.68 -62.72
C LEU A 408 8.20 -28.43 -61.40
N THR A 409 7.65 -29.64 -61.29
CA THR A 409 7.88 -30.46 -60.11
C THR A 409 9.35 -30.88 -60.11
N PRO A 410 10.03 -30.89 -58.94
CA PRO A 410 11.41 -31.35 -58.85
C PRO A 410 11.58 -32.78 -59.41
N GLU A 411 10.53 -33.60 -59.32
CA GLU A 411 10.47 -34.94 -59.92
C GLU A 411 10.55 -34.92 -61.46
N MET A 412 9.89 -33.96 -62.14
CA MET A 412 9.99 -33.81 -63.59
C MET A 412 11.41 -33.42 -64.02
N VAL A 413 12.02 -32.44 -63.34
CA VAL A 413 13.40 -32.01 -63.63
C VAL A 413 14.38 -33.16 -63.42
N VAL A 414 14.25 -33.91 -62.32
CA VAL A 414 15.10 -35.08 -62.06
C VAL A 414 14.91 -36.16 -63.14
N SER A 415 13.66 -36.41 -63.58
CA SER A 415 13.40 -37.39 -64.63
C SER A 415 13.95 -36.99 -66.01
N GLU A 416 14.01 -35.68 -66.29
CA GLU A 416 14.52 -35.14 -67.54
C GLU A 416 16.06 -35.07 -67.56
N VAL A 417 16.67 -34.74 -66.41
CA VAL A 417 18.11 -34.86 -66.19
C VAL A 417 18.56 -36.33 -66.33
N LEU A 418 17.87 -37.28 -65.70
CA LEU A 418 18.19 -38.72 -65.84
C LEU A 418 18.04 -39.24 -67.27
N LYS A 419 17.04 -38.75 -68.03
CA LYS A 419 16.91 -39.07 -69.46
C LYS A 419 18.06 -38.49 -70.29
N SER A 420 18.53 -37.29 -69.95
CA SER A 420 19.67 -36.67 -70.63
C SER A 420 21.00 -37.37 -70.31
N GLU A 421 21.22 -37.82 -69.06
CA GLU A 421 22.38 -38.64 -68.67
C GLU A 421 22.40 -39.99 -69.39
N GLN A 422 21.25 -40.68 -69.48
CA GLN A 422 21.14 -41.93 -70.23
C GLN A 422 21.43 -41.76 -71.74
N GLN A 423 21.05 -40.62 -72.33
CA GLN A 423 21.39 -40.31 -73.71
C GLN A 423 22.89 -40.02 -73.90
N PHE A 424 23.53 -39.33 -72.95
CA PHE A 424 24.97 -39.01 -73.01
C PHE A 424 25.87 -40.25 -72.90
N HIS A 425 25.51 -41.24 -72.09
CA HIS A 425 26.31 -42.47 -71.96
C HIS A 425 26.24 -43.42 -73.17
N SER A 426 25.25 -43.27 -74.05
CA SER A 426 25.08 -44.15 -75.21
C SER A 426 25.88 -43.73 -76.46
N ARG A 427 26.60 -42.62 -76.41
CA ARG A 427 27.25 -42.04 -77.60
C ARG A 427 28.58 -41.37 -77.27
N ALA A 428 29.61 -41.82 -77.99
CA ALA A 428 30.91 -41.19 -78.23
C ALA A 428 32.09 -41.67 -77.37
N ALA A 429 33.07 -42.20 -78.11
CA ALA A 429 34.47 -42.34 -77.75
C ALA A 429 35.01 -41.05 -77.08
N ALA A 430 35.89 -41.23 -76.10
CA ALA A 430 36.53 -40.17 -75.34
C ALA A 430 37.06 -39.04 -76.27
N PRO A 431 36.44 -37.85 -76.29
CA PRO A 431 37.02 -36.71 -76.97
C PRO A 431 38.26 -36.27 -76.18
N GLN A 432 39.42 -36.31 -76.82
CA GLN A 432 40.65 -35.76 -76.24
C GLN A 432 40.42 -34.27 -75.92
N LEU A 433 40.80 -33.87 -74.71
CA LEU A 433 40.73 -32.47 -74.29
C LEU A 433 41.56 -31.61 -75.26
N PRO A 434 41.10 -30.41 -75.67
CA PRO A 434 41.92 -29.52 -76.49
C PRO A 434 43.26 -29.25 -75.81
N ALA A 435 44.37 -29.30 -76.55
CA ALA A 435 45.73 -29.21 -75.99
C ALA A 435 45.99 -27.97 -75.11
N TRP A 436 45.24 -26.88 -75.30
CA TRP A 436 45.34 -25.69 -74.46
C TRP A 436 44.66 -25.85 -73.09
N TRP A 437 43.60 -26.67 -72.96
CA TRP A 437 43.00 -27.05 -71.67
C TRP A 437 43.98 -27.90 -70.89
N GLU A 438 44.61 -28.89 -71.51
CA GLU A 438 45.62 -29.73 -70.84
C GLU A 438 46.77 -28.89 -70.30
N LYS A 439 47.27 -27.92 -71.09
CA LYS A 439 48.33 -27.01 -70.63
C LYS A 439 47.89 -26.15 -69.44
N MET A 440 46.66 -25.65 -69.45
CA MET A 440 46.09 -24.86 -68.35
C MET A 440 45.87 -25.71 -67.10
N ILE A 441 45.27 -26.90 -67.24
CA ILE A 441 45.06 -27.84 -66.13
C ILE A 441 46.40 -28.24 -65.52
N ASN A 442 47.40 -28.58 -66.34
CA ASN A 442 48.73 -28.93 -65.84
C ASN A 442 49.40 -27.76 -65.10
N SER A 443 49.17 -26.50 -65.52
CA SER A 443 49.66 -25.34 -64.75
C SER A 443 48.93 -25.15 -63.43
N TYR A 444 47.64 -25.46 -63.34
CA TYR A 444 46.92 -25.45 -62.06
C TYR A 444 47.35 -26.60 -61.16
N VAL A 445 47.57 -27.79 -61.72
CA VAL A 445 48.10 -28.95 -60.98
C VAL A 445 49.48 -28.63 -60.42
N SER A 446 50.37 -28.01 -61.19
CA SER A 446 51.68 -27.62 -60.66
C SER A 446 51.58 -26.59 -59.53
N VAL A 447 50.65 -25.62 -59.63
CA VAL A 447 50.41 -24.67 -58.54
C VAL A 447 49.87 -25.37 -57.30
N LEU A 448 48.92 -26.30 -57.46
CA LEU A 448 48.36 -27.07 -56.34
C LEU A 448 49.40 -28.00 -55.72
N GLU A 449 50.27 -28.63 -56.51
CA GLU A 449 51.39 -29.45 -56.02
C GLU A 449 52.44 -28.59 -55.30
N GLU A 450 52.72 -27.38 -55.78
CA GLU A 450 53.57 -26.41 -55.08
C GLU A 450 52.92 -25.94 -53.77
N GLU A 451 51.62 -25.61 -53.77
CA GLU A 451 50.87 -25.24 -52.57
C GLU A 451 50.84 -26.39 -51.55
N GLU A 452 50.56 -27.61 -51.98
CA GLU A 452 50.59 -28.80 -51.13
C GLU A 452 52.00 -29.04 -50.58
N ALA A 453 53.05 -28.92 -51.40
CA ALA A 453 54.43 -29.01 -50.93
C ALA A 453 54.80 -27.90 -49.94
N THR A 454 54.29 -26.68 -50.11
CA THR A 454 54.48 -25.59 -49.14
C THR A 454 53.74 -25.88 -47.83
N LEU A 455 52.49 -26.36 -47.90
CA LEU A 455 51.71 -26.75 -46.71
C LEU A 455 52.36 -27.94 -45.98
N GLU A 456 52.88 -28.93 -46.71
CA GLU A 456 53.64 -30.05 -46.13
C GLU A 456 54.96 -29.57 -45.51
N ALA A 457 55.67 -28.64 -46.15
CA ALA A 457 56.90 -28.07 -45.63
C ALA A 457 56.64 -27.23 -44.37
N GLU A 458 55.58 -26.43 -44.37
CA GLU A 458 55.11 -25.67 -43.19
C GLU A 458 54.67 -26.61 -42.07
N ALA A 459 53.89 -27.64 -42.37
CA ALA A 459 53.49 -28.66 -41.40
C ALA A 459 54.70 -29.42 -40.83
N ALA A 460 55.67 -29.79 -41.67
CA ALA A 460 56.92 -30.44 -41.24
C ALA A 460 57.81 -29.51 -40.40
N ALA A 461 57.84 -28.21 -40.73
CA ALA A 461 58.54 -27.21 -39.93
C ALA A 461 57.88 -27.02 -38.56
N GLN A 462 56.54 -26.92 -38.52
CA GLN A 462 55.76 -26.87 -37.28
C GLN A 462 55.97 -28.15 -36.45
N ALA A 463 56.01 -29.33 -37.07
CA ALA A 463 56.26 -30.59 -36.37
C ALA A 463 57.68 -30.66 -35.77
N ARG A 464 58.71 -30.21 -36.50
CA ARG A 464 60.10 -30.12 -35.98
C ARG A 464 60.23 -29.11 -34.86
N ALA A 465 59.55 -27.97 -34.95
CA ALA A 465 59.51 -26.98 -33.88
C ALA A 465 58.87 -27.59 -32.61
N ALA A 466 57.72 -28.25 -32.77
CA ALA A 466 57.05 -28.94 -31.66
C ALA A 466 57.87 -30.11 -31.06
N GLU A 467 58.76 -30.75 -31.83
CA GLU A 467 59.66 -31.78 -31.31
C GLU A 467 60.89 -31.18 -30.59
N ALA A 468 61.43 -30.07 -31.10
CA ALA A 468 62.50 -29.32 -30.44
C ALA A 468 62.05 -28.77 -29.08
N ASP A 469 60.84 -28.23 -29.00
CA ASP A 469 60.24 -27.76 -27.75
C ASP A 469 60.10 -28.90 -26.75
N ARG A 470 59.59 -30.07 -27.16
CA ARG A 470 59.51 -31.27 -26.29
C ARG A 470 60.89 -31.74 -25.79
N ARG A 471 61.94 -31.59 -26.59
CA ARG A 471 63.31 -31.97 -26.20
C ARG A 471 63.92 -30.96 -25.23
N ALA A 472 63.63 -29.67 -25.41
CA ALA A 472 64.02 -28.62 -24.48
C ALA A 472 63.30 -28.78 -23.13
N GLU A 473 62.01 -29.11 -23.13
CA GLU A 473 61.25 -29.43 -21.92
C GLU A 473 61.85 -30.62 -21.17
N HIS A 474 62.26 -31.69 -21.86
CA HIS A 474 62.89 -32.84 -21.21
C HIS A 474 64.27 -32.52 -20.60
N LEU A 475 65.04 -31.60 -21.20
CA LEU A 475 66.32 -31.14 -20.63
C LEU A 475 66.11 -30.22 -19.42
N MET A 476 65.09 -29.36 -19.47
CA MET A 476 64.73 -28.47 -18.35
C MET A 476 64.11 -29.24 -17.18
N ALA A 477 63.36 -30.31 -17.43
CA ALA A 477 62.87 -31.23 -16.40
C ALA A 477 64.00 -32.00 -15.70
N GLY A 478 65.07 -32.36 -16.43
CA GLY A 478 66.28 -32.95 -15.83
C GLY A 478 67.04 -31.97 -14.93
N ALA A 479 67.16 -30.71 -15.35
CA ALA A 479 67.88 -29.67 -14.59
C ALA A 479 67.12 -29.18 -13.35
N THR A 480 65.78 -29.16 -13.38
CA THR A 480 64.94 -28.73 -12.24
C THR A 480 64.85 -29.79 -11.13
N ALA A 481 65.02 -31.09 -11.46
CA ALA A 481 65.13 -32.16 -10.47
C ALA A 481 66.45 -32.11 -9.67
N GLU A 482 67.53 -31.56 -10.23
CA GLU A 482 68.80 -31.33 -9.51
C GLU A 482 68.83 -30.02 -8.70
N ALA A 483 68.06 -29.00 -9.09
CA ALA A 483 68.03 -27.70 -8.41
C ALA A 483 67.04 -27.61 -7.21
N GLY A 484 66.05 -28.50 -7.11
CA GLY A 484 65.05 -28.49 -6.02
C GLY A 484 65.54 -28.96 -4.64
N ARG A 485 66.83 -29.22 -4.45
CA ARG A 485 67.43 -29.68 -3.18
C ARG A 485 68.13 -28.60 -2.35
N SER A 486 68.19 -27.37 -2.84
CA SER A 486 68.78 -26.24 -2.10
C SER A 486 67.93 -24.99 -2.34
N MET A 487 67.24 -24.50 -1.32
CA MET A 487 66.60 -23.17 -1.18
C MET A 487 65.25 -23.32 -0.47
N ALA A 488 65.31 -23.81 0.77
CA ALA A 488 64.31 -23.51 1.78
C ALA A 488 65.06 -22.69 2.82
N ASP A 489 64.94 -21.36 2.76
CA ASP A 489 64.99 -20.43 3.88
C ASP A 489 64.91 -18.97 3.36
N GLU A 490 64.26 -18.13 4.17
CA GLU A 490 64.05 -16.67 4.05
C GLU A 490 62.95 -16.19 3.07
N ALA A 491 61.72 -15.95 3.53
CA ALA A 491 61.21 -14.89 4.43
C ALA A 491 61.04 -13.52 3.73
N THR A 492 59.80 -13.11 3.45
CA THR A 492 58.94 -12.19 4.26
C THR A 492 59.32 -10.71 4.09
N ILE A 493 58.38 -9.86 3.63
CA ILE A 493 57.97 -8.55 4.21
C ILE A 493 57.17 -7.68 3.20
N GLU A 494 55.96 -7.32 3.63
CA GLU A 494 55.12 -6.12 3.37
C GLU A 494 54.74 -5.66 1.95
N SER A 495 53.43 -5.55 1.68
CA SER A 495 52.70 -4.27 1.87
C SER A 495 51.20 -4.38 1.52
N LYS A 496 50.42 -3.56 2.24
CA LYS A 496 48.96 -3.35 2.24
C LYS A 496 48.51 -2.40 1.10
N VAL A 497 47.17 -2.24 0.98
CA VAL A 497 46.36 -1.23 0.24
C VAL A 497 45.83 -1.81 -1.10
N SER A 498 44.55 -1.82 -1.47
CA SER A 498 43.32 -1.13 -1.04
C SER A 498 42.09 -1.95 -1.46
N GLU A 499 41.09 -1.94 -0.60
CA GLU A 499 39.72 -2.43 -0.74
C GLU A 499 38.90 -1.35 -1.49
N PHE A 500 38.28 -1.72 -2.62
CA PHE A 500 37.31 -0.90 -3.35
C PHE A 500 36.24 -1.83 -3.91
N ASP A 501 35.09 -1.81 -3.22
CA ASP A 501 33.85 -2.49 -3.59
C ASP A 501 33.13 -1.69 -4.68
N ASP A 502 32.81 -2.34 -5.80
CA ASP A 502 31.77 -1.91 -6.74
C ASP A 502 30.85 -3.13 -6.94
N ASP A 503 29.78 -3.18 -6.14
CA ASP A 503 28.62 -4.05 -6.35
C ASP A 503 27.74 -3.42 -7.45
N GLU A 504 27.72 -4.02 -8.64
CA GLU A 504 26.70 -3.73 -9.66
C GLU A 504 25.40 -4.47 -9.32
N GLU A 505 24.35 -3.65 -9.23
CA GLU A 505 22.99 -3.91 -8.83
C GLU A 505 22.20 -4.50 -10.02
N ASP A 506 22.01 -5.83 -10.03
CA ASP A 506 21.12 -6.49 -10.99
C ASP A 506 19.65 -6.28 -10.59
N GLY A 507 18.89 -5.68 -11.51
CA GLY A 507 17.52 -5.24 -11.31
C GLY A 507 16.48 -6.37 -11.39
N ASP A 508 15.68 -6.45 -10.33
CA ASP A 508 14.36 -7.09 -10.34
C ASP A 508 13.28 -6.02 -10.59
N LEU A 509 12.65 -6.05 -11.77
CA LEU A 509 11.40 -5.33 -12.04
C LEU A 509 10.26 -6.34 -12.21
N ASP A 510 9.53 -6.53 -11.12
CA ASP A 510 8.20 -7.15 -11.08
C ASP A 510 7.17 -6.21 -11.74
N GLU A 511 6.71 -6.54 -12.95
CA GLU A 511 5.48 -5.98 -13.51
C GLU A 511 4.29 -6.92 -13.25
N ASN A 512 3.67 -6.76 -12.08
CA ASN A 512 2.31 -7.24 -11.81
C ASN A 512 1.29 -6.19 -12.26
N ILE A 513 0.83 -6.29 -13.51
CA ILE A 513 -0.36 -5.55 -13.98
C ILE A 513 -1.60 -6.39 -13.68
N VAL A 514 -2.28 -6.07 -12.58
CA VAL A 514 -3.63 -6.55 -12.26
C VAL A 514 -4.63 -5.71 -13.07
N ALA A 515 -5.14 -6.29 -14.16
CA ALA A 515 -6.31 -5.78 -14.86
C ALA A 515 -7.57 -6.15 -14.05
N ASN A 516 -8.16 -5.17 -13.39
CA ASN A 516 -9.47 -5.29 -12.76
C ASN A 516 -10.52 -4.71 -13.72
N ASP A 517 -11.17 -5.58 -14.48
CA ASP A 517 -12.28 -5.26 -15.37
C ASP A 517 -13.59 -5.67 -14.69
N GLN A 518 -14.29 -4.68 -14.12
CA GLN A 518 -15.69 -4.78 -13.75
C GLN A 518 -16.40 -3.49 -14.15
N SER A 519 -16.98 -3.51 -15.34
CA SER A 519 -18.03 -2.58 -15.75
C SER A 519 -19.34 -3.37 -15.86
N GLN A 520 -20.23 -3.17 -14.88
CA GLN A 520 -21.64 -3.51 -14.98
C GLN A 520 -22.39 -2.35 -15.65
N PRO A 521 -23.35 -2.60 -16.55
CA PRO A 521 -24.29 -1.58 -16.99
C PRO A 521 -25.48 -1.50 -16.03
N SER A 522 -25.67 -0.32 -15.43
CA SER A 522 -26.92 0.08 -14.79
C SER A 522 -27.98 0.36 -15.86
N GLN A 523 -29.09 -0.38 -15.77
CA GLN A 523 -30.36 -0.01 -16.38
C GLN A 523 -30.99 1.12 -15.56
N ALA A 524 -31.38 2.21 -16.22
CA ALA A 524 -32.46 3.11 -15.85
C ALA A 524 -33.06 3.66 -17.14
#